data_AF-A0A7C7M9D3-F1
#
_entry.id   AF-A0A7C7M9D3-F1
#
_cell.length_a   1.000
_cell.length_b   1.000
_cell.length_c   1.000
_cell.angle_alpha   90.00
_cell.angle_beta   90.00
_cell.angle_gamma   90.00
#
_symmetry.space_group_name_H-M   'P 1'
#
loop_
_entity.id
_entity.type
_entity.pdbx_description
1 polymer ?
#
loop_
_entity_poly.entity_id
_entity_poly.type
_entity_poly.pdbx_seq_one_letter_code
_entity_poly.pdbx_strand_id
1 'polypeptide(L)'
;MIVKVYPGDDGKSHFEHVDPKDWQTDWAIDHVSEPINFRSRGPGYFYDLHNESRRQYVITLSGQMDVEIGDGTKSRFGPGDVIFAVELTGQGHSTRTVGDEPWVYCAIPSV
;
A
#
# COMPACT_ATOMS: atom_id res chain seq x y z
N MET A 1 4.06 -6.36 -9.33
CA MET A 1 5.08 -6.03 -8.32
C MET A 1 4.45 -6.15 -6.93
N ILE A 2 5.22 -6.55 -5.92
CA ILE A 2 4.79 -6.50 -4.51
C ILE A 2 5.78 -5.60 -3.76
N VAL A 3 5.28 -4.59 -3.06
CA VAL A 3 6.07 -3.70 -2.21
C VAL A 3 5.50 -3.73 -0.81
N LYS A 4 6.35 -4.01 0.17
CA LYS A 4 6.03 -3.83 1.58
C LYS A 4 6.42 -2.43 2.02
N VAL A 5 5.51 -1.76 2.69
CA VAL A 5 5.75 -0.47 3.34
C VAL A 5 5.75 -0.72 4.84
N TYR A 6 6.82 -0.32 5.53
CA TYR A 6 7.01 -0.66 6.94
C TYR A 6 7.68 0.46 7.73
N PRO A 7 7.47 0.52 9.07
CA PRO A 7 8.13 1.50 9.90
C PRO A 7 9.55 1.03 10.24
N GLY A 8 10.53 1.91 10.11
CA GLY A 8 11.90 1.70 10.56
C GLY A 8 12.10 2.17 12.01
N ASP A 9 13.19 1.71 12.62
CA ASP A 9 13.60 2.14 13.97
C ASP A 9 13.93 3.63 14.05
N ASP A 10 14.11 4.29 12.90
CA ASP A 10 14.31 5.73 12.76
C ASP A 10 13.01 6.55 12.77
N GLY A 11 11.86 5.88 12.93
CA GLY A 11 10.53 6.50 12.92
C GLY A 11 10.06 6.90 11.51
N LYS A 12 10.78 6.49 10.46
CA LYS A 12 10.39 6.74 9.05
C LYS A 12 9.79 5.49 8.43
N SER A 13 9.10 5.66 7.32
CA SER A 13 8.61 4.53 6.52
C SER A 13 9.61 4.18 5.42
N HIS A 14 9.71 2.89 5.12
CA HIS A 14 10.65 2.33 4.16
C HIS A 14 9.91 1.42 3.18
N PHE A 15 10.46 1.28 1.98
CA PHE A 15 9.99 0.31 0.99
C PHE A 15 10.90 -0.92 0.96
N GLU A 16 10.27 -2.08 0.83
CA GLU A 16 10.92 -3.35 0.55
C GLU A 16 10.23 -3.98 -0.67
N HIS A 17 10.98 -4.16 -1.76
CA HIS A 17 10.50 -4.92 -2.90
C HIS A 17 10.55 -6.41 -2.57
N VAL A 18 9.40 -7.08 -2.66
CA VAL A 18 9.27 -8.49 -2.31
C VAL A 18 9.41 -9.35 -3.57
N ASP A 19 10.41 -10.23 -3.59
CA ASP A 19 10.41 -11.37 -4.51
C ASP A 19 9.44 -12.45 -3.95
N PRO A 20 8.50 -12.96 -4.75
CA PRO A 20 7.61 -14.04 -4.32
C PRO A 20 8.31 -15.29 -3.76
N LYS A 21 9.60 -15.51 -4.07
CA LYS A 21 10.40 -16.60 -3.49
C LYS A 21 10.74 -16.38 -2.02
N ASP A 22 10.80 -15.12 -1.58
CA ASP A 22 11.11 -14.70 -0.22
C ASP A 22 9.84 -14.55 0.64
N TRP A 23 8.73 -15.17 0.21
CA TRP A 23 7.45 -15.08 0.89
C TRP A 23 7.54 -15.64 2.32
N GLN A 24 7.17 -14.82 3.30
CA GLN A 24 7.18 -15.20 4.70
C GLN A 24 5.82 -15.76 5.12
N THR A 25 5.81 -16.76 6.01
CA THR A 25 4.55 -17.42 6.42
C THR A 25 3.64 -16.48 7.22
N ASP A 26 4.22 -15.55 7.98
CA ASP A 26 3.49 -14.55 8.73
C ASP A 26 2.80 -13.50 7.84
N TRP A 27 3.09 -13.47 6.53
CA TRP A 27 2.44 -12.66 5.50
C TRP A 27 1.16 -13.28 4.94
N ALA A 28 0.89 -14.55 5.25
CA ALA A 28 -0.36 -15.17 4.88
C ALA A 28 -1.56 -14.49 5.57
N ILE A 29 -2.66 -14.34 4.83
CA ILE A 29 -3.95 -13.92 5.37
C ILE A 29 -4.83 -15.16 5.49
N ASP A 30 -4.66 -15.91 6.59
CA ASP A 30 -5.56 -17.03 6.89
C ASP A 30 -6.90 -16.53 7.44
N HIS A 31 -6.91 -15.33 8.03
CA HIS A 31 -8.08 -14.66 8.57
C HIS A 31 -8.04 -13.16 8.24
N VAL A 32 -9.18 -12.59 7.86
CA VAL A 32 -9.34 -11.15 7.68
C VAL A 32 -9.78 -10.51 8.99
N SER A 33 -9.12 -9.41 9.38
CA SER A 33 -9.43 -8.70 10.63
C SER A 33 -10.68 -7.81 10.52
N GLU A 34 -11.01 -7.40 9.30
CA GLU A 34 -12.12 -6.51 8.96
C GLU A 34 -12.67 -6.85 7.55
N PRO A 35 -13.85 -6.32 7.15
CA PRO A 35 -14.38 -6.54 5.80
C PRO A 35 -13.41 -6.14 4.69
N ILE A 36 -13.39 -6.94 3.62
CA ILE A 36 -12.69 -6.62 2.38
C ILE A 36 -13.43 -5.48 1.68
N ASN A 37 -12.69 -4.46 1.25
CA ASN A 37 -13.28 -3.26 0.64
C ASN A 37 -12.77 -3.06 -0.79
N PHE A 38 -13.70 -2.83 -1.72
CA PHE A 38 -13.39 -2.34 -3.06
C PHE A 38 -13.64 -0.84 -3.10
N ARG A 39 -12.65 -0.07 -3.54
CA ARG A 39 -12.69 1.40 -3.50
C ARG A 39 -12.22 2.00 -4.82
N SER A 40 -12.65 3.23 -5.07
CA SER A 40 -12.24 4.04 -6.21
C SER A 40 -11.79 5.42 -5.75
N ARG A 41 -10.73 5.94 -6.37
CA ARG A 41 -10.22 7.30 -6.20
C ARG A 41 -10.04 7.95 -7.56
N GLY A 42 -10.73 9.06 -7.79
CA GLY A 42 -10.69 9.77 -9.07
C GLY A 42 -9.32 10.38 -9.40
N PRO A 43 -9.12 10.81 -10.65
CA PRO A 43 -7.89 11.46 -11.09
C PRO A 43 -7.51 12.64 -10.19
N GLY A 44 -6.22 12.73 -9.86
CA GLY A 44 -5.69 13.80 -9.02
C GLY A 44 -6.03 13.71 -7.53
N TYR A 45 -6.74 12.66 -7.08
CA TYR A 45 -6.89 12.38 -5.65
C TYR A 45 -5.52 12.33 -4.98
N PHE A 46 -5.41 12.99 -3.82
CA PHE A 46 -4.21 13.00 -2.99
C PHE A 46 -4.60 12.77 -1.54
N TYR A 47 -3.82 11.94 -0.85
CA TYR A 47 -3.86 11.78 0.58
C TYR A 47 -2.44 11.96 1.11
N ASP A 48 -2.26 12.99 1.93
CA ASP A 48 -0.96 13.36 2.49
C ASP A 48 -0.40 12.28 3.42
N LEU A 49 0.84 12.43 3.89
CA LEU A 49 1.53 11.47 4.75
C LEU A 49 0.65 10.98 5.91
N HIS A 50 0.39 9.68 5.93
CA HIS A 50 -0.41 9.00 6.95
C HIS A 50 0.09 7.58 7.18
N ASN A 51 -0.15 7.08 8.38
CA ASN A 51 -0.02 5.65 8.67
C ASN A 51 -1.29 4.93 8.27
N GLU A 52 -1.15 3.67 7.89
CA GLU A 52 -2.31 2.81 7.77
C GLU A 52 -2.87 2.47 9.15
N SER A 53 -4.20 2.38 9.24
CA SER A 53 -4.87 2.10 10.51
C SER A 53 -4.70 0.65 10.97
N ARG A 54 -4.25 -0.21 10.07
CA ARG A 54 -4.05 -1.65 10.26
C ARG A 54 -3.19 -2.22 9.15
N ARG A 55 -2.67 -3.40 9.43
CA ARG A 55 -1.93 -4.20 8.47
C ARG A 55 -2.87 -4.67 7.37
N GLN A 56 -2.51 -4.43 6.11
CA GLN A 56 -3.39 -4.78 5.00
C GLN A 56 -2.65 -4.91 3.67
N TYR A 57 -3.26 -5.64 2.75
CA TYR A 57 -2.86 -5.67 1.35
C TYR A 57 -3.76 -4.75 0.54
N VAL A 58 -3.17 -3.94 -0.33
CA VAL A 58 -3.88 -3.14 -1.32
C VAL A 58 -3.50 -3.64 -2.71
N ILE A 59 -4.46 -4.20 -3.43
CA ILE A 59 -4.27 -4.73 -4.78
C ILE A 59 -4.90 -3.74 -5.76
N THR A 60 -4.09 -3.21 -6.67
CA THR A 60 -4.59 -2.33 -7.73
C THR A 60 -5.29 -3.17 -8.80
N LEU A 61 -6.54 -2.82 -9.11
CA LEU A 61 -7.39 -3.51 -10.08
C LEU A 61 -7.43 -2.77 -11.43
N SER A 62 -7.52 -1.43 -11.40
CA SER A 62 -7.47 -0.57 -12.59
C SER A 62 -6.93 0.81 -12.25
N GLY A 63 -6.55 1.57 -13.28
CA GLY A 63 -5.91 2.88 -13.10
C GLY A 63 -4.53 2.73 -12.47
N GLN A 64 -3.99 3.84 -11.95
CA GLN A 64 -2.66 3.87 -11.36
C GLN A 64 -2.61 4.78 -10.13
N MET A 65 -1.70 4.46 -9.22
CA MET A 65 -1.37 5.32 -8.10
C MET A 65 0.14 5.44 -7.89
N ASP A 66 0.56 6.54 -7.26
CA ASP A 66 1.87 6.69 -6.66
C ASP A 66 1.74 6.60 -5.14
N VAL A 67 2.64 5.83 -4.52
CA VAL A 67 2.93 5.87 -3.09
C VAL A 67 4.28 6.53 -2.90
N GLU A 68 4.37 7.53 -2.02
CA GLU A 68 5.61 8.23 -1.70
C GLU A 68 5.83 8.23 -0.18
N ILE A 69 7.00 7.78 0.26
CA ILE A 69 7.43 7.84 1.66
C ILE A 69 8.16 9.14 1.93
N GLY A 70 8.33 9.50 3.21
CA GLY A 70 8.73 10.85 3.59
C GLY A 70 10.15 11.30 3.24
N ASP A 71 10.99 10.44 2.66
CA ASP A 71 12.26 10.84 2.04
C ASP A 71 12.12 11.22 0.55
N GLY A 72 10.90 11.16 0.01
CA GLY A 72 10.57 11.44 -1.39
C GLY A 72 10.69 10.23 -2.31
N THR A 73 11.12 9.06 -1.80
CA THR A 73 11.14 7.82 -2.57
C THR A 73 9.71 7.43 -2.94
N LYS A 74 9.51 7.15 -4.23
CA LYS A 74 8.20 6.92 -4.83
C LYS A 74 8.16 5.60 -5.58
N SER A 75 7.03 4.89 -5.44
CA SER A 75 6.72 3.70 -6.22
C SER A 75 5.35 3.86 -6.89
N ARG A 76 5.26 3.45 -8.16
CA ARG A 76 4.02 3.50 -8.95
C ARG A 76 3.41 2.11 -9.02
N PHE A 77 2.11 2.03 -8.79
CA PHE A 77 1.33 0.79 -8.79
C PHE A 77 0.27 0.86 -9.89
N GLY A 78 0.26 -0.14 -10.77
CA GLY A 78 -0.76 -0.38 -11.77
C GLY A 78 -1.51 -1.70 -11.54
N PRO A 79 -2.36 -2.12 -12.50
CA PRO A 79 -3.17 -3.32 -12.35
C PRO A 79 -2.32 -4.57 -12.04
N GLY A 80 -2.69 -5.28 -10.96
CA GLY A 80 -2.00 -6.46 -10.48
C GLY A 80 -0.82 -6.19 -9.52
N ASP A 81 -0.43 -4.92 -9.33
CA ASP A 81 0.56 -4.57 -8.32
C ASP A 81 -0.07 -4.52 -6.92
N VAL A 82 0.75 -4.84 -5.93
CA VAL A 82 0.33 -5.03 -4.54
C VAL A 82 1.19 -4.19 -3.61
N ILE A 83 0.52 -3.47 -2.72
CA ILE A 83 1.13 -2.86 -1.54
C ILE A 83 0.80 -3.76 -0.36
N PHE A 84 1.81 -4.11 0.42
CA PHE A 84 1.64 -4.71 1.73
C PHE A 84 2.01 -3.68 2.79
N ALA A 85 1.00 -2.99 3.31
CA ALA A 85 1.17 -1.88 4.23
C ALA A 85 1.14 -2.37 5.68
N VAL A 86 2.25 -2.19 6.39
CA VAL A 86 2.43 -2.57 7.81
C VAL A 86 2.94 -1.39 8.67
N GLU A 87 3.04 -0.20 8.09
CA GLU A 87 3.45 1.05 8.73
C GLU A 87 2.33 1.67 9.58
N LEU A 88 2.09 1.07 10.74
CA LEU A 88 1.07 1.52 11.70
C LEU A 88 1.53 2.68 12.58
N THR A 89 2.81 3.02 12.50
CA THR A 89 3.47 4.09 13.26
C THR A 89 4.55 4.75 12.38
N GLY A 90 5.13 5.84 12.87
CA GLY A 90 6.17 6.58 12.15
C GLY A 90 5.57 7.53 11.11
N GLN A 91 6.38 7.94 10.13
CA GLN A 91 6.00 8.99 9.18
C GLN A 91 4.87 8.59 8.21
N GLY A 92 4.76 7.30 7.88
CA GLY A 92 3.77 6.81 6.94
C GLY A 92 4.11 7.11 5.48
N HIS A 93 3.09 7.10 4.63
CA HIS A 93 3.20 7.33 3.20
C HIS A 93 2.12 8.29 2.71
N SER A 94 2.34 8.92 1.57
CA SER A 94 1.33 9.68 0.84
C SER A 94 0.88 8.88 -0.38
N THR A 95 -0.36 9.10 -0.79
CA THR A 95 -1.01 8.39 -1.88
C THR A 95 -1.51 9.41 -2.91
N ARG A 96 -1.25 9.17 -4.19
CA ARG A 96 -1.78 9.98 -5.29
C ARG A 96 -2.32 9.13 -6.43
N THR A 97 -3.56 9.35 -6.84
CA THR A 97 -4.04 8.78 -8.12
C THR A 97 -3.36 9.50 -9.28
N VAL A 98 -2.82 8.74 -10.23
CA VAL A 98 -2.11 9.27 -11.40
C VAL A 98 -2.76 8.81 -12.71
N GLY A 99 -2.63 9.65 -13.73
CA GLY A 99 -3.33 9.48 -14.99
C GLY A 99 -4.75 10.04 -14.97
N ASP A 100 -5.51 9.66 -15.98
CA ASP A 100 -6.75 10.29 -16.41
C ASP A 100 -7.99 9.47 -15.96
N GLU A 101 -7.73 8.26 -15.47
CA GLU A 101 -8.73 7.27 -15.07
C GLU A 101 -8.75 7.09 -13.54
N PRO A 102 -9.88 6.68 -12.94
CA PRO A 102 -9.92 6.36 -11.53
C PRO A 102 -9.01 5.17 -11.18
N TRP A 103 -8.31 5.28 -10.04
CA TRP A 103 -7.64 4.15 -9.41
C TRP A 103 -8.67 3.33 -8.64
N VAL A 104 -8.85 2.07 -9.05
CA VAL A 104 -9.73 1.11 -8.38
C VAL A 104 -8.87 0.04 -7.72
N TYR A 105 -9.14 -0.25 -6.45
CA TYR A 105 -8.35 -1.19 -5.66
C TYR A 105 -9.20 -2.03 -4.71
N CYS A 106 -8.64 -3.16 -4.30
CA CYS A 106 -9.15 -4.01 -3.23
C CYS A 106 -8.23 -3.88 -2.02
N ALA A 107 -8.78 -3.54 -0.86
CA ALA A 107 -8.08 -3.56 0.41
C ALA A 107 -8.48 -4.81 1.21
N ILE A 108 -7.50 -5.61 1.60
CA ILE A 108 -7.66 -6.86 2.35
C ILE A 108 -6.95 -6.70 3.70
N PRO A 109 -7.70 -6.40 4.77
CA PRO A 109 -7.16 -6.33 6.12
C PRO A 109 -6.58 -7.66 6.58
N SER A 110 -5.35 -7.68 7.08
CA SER A 110 -4.80 -8.84 7.77
C SER A 110 -4.98 -8.69 9.28
N VAL A 111 -4.94 -9.82 9.97
CA VAL A 111 -4.73 -9.86 11.42
C VAL A 111 -3.33 -9.41 11.80
#